data_AF-A0AAD4HCW7-F1
#
_entry.id   AF-A0AAD4HCW7-F1
#
_cell.length_a   1.000
_cell.length_b   1.000
_cell.length_c   1.000
_cell.angle_alpha   90.00
_cell.angle_beta   90.00
_cell.angle_gamma   90.00
#
_symmetry.space_group_name_H-M   'P 1'
#
loop_
_entity.id
_entity.type
_entity.pdbx_description
1 polymer ?
#
loop_
_entity_poly.entity_id
_entity_poly.type
_entity_poly.pdbx_seq_one_letter_code
_entity_poly.pdbx_strand_id
1 'polypeptide(L)'
;VGMTCFIHSNHWLSLVIDGSGHTIYFGDSFGCHEAPDSICHAVEWWLALHTPVLFVWQPLACTRQQDQYLCGILAVNAIAHHFLPETYPLLLPDCNALDGARMQFGVAIIDAHLRTLSVRISFFAICDYLLMLRTADQIWRSLLTPAPISCNRLRV
;
A
#
# COMPACT_ATOMS: atom_id res chain seq x y z
N VAL A 1 15.70 0.16 -0.73
CA VAL A 1 14.25 0.48 -0.79
C VAL A 1 13.73 0.12 -2.17
N GLY A 2 12.61 -0.59 -2.28
CA GLY A 2 11.95 -0.89 -3.57
C GLY A 2 10.71 -0.02 -3.80
N MET A 3 10.49 0.43 -5.03
CA MET A 3 9.32 1.22 -5.42
C MET A 3 8.89 0.93 -6.85
N THR A 4 7.60 1.10 -7.12
CA THR A 4 7.03 1.04 -8.47
C THR A 4 6.79 2.45 -9.02
N CYS A 5 7.11 2.69 -10.29
CA CYS A 5 6.86 3.98 -10.95
C CYS A 5 5.82 3.82 -12.05
N PHE A 6 4.83 4.72 -12.09
CA PHE A 6 3.82 4.76 -13.13
C PHE A 6 4.15 5.86 -14.13
N ILE A 7 4.31 5.50 -15.40
CA ILE A 7 4.67 6.44 -16.47
C ILE A 7 3.73 6.35 -17.67
N HIS A 8 3.70 7.42 -18.46
CA HIS A 8 2.93 7.54 -19.70
C HIS A 8 1.44 7.17 -19.58
N SER A 9 0.89 7.25 -18.35
CA SER A 9 -0.48 6.89 -18.02
C SER A 9 -0.87 5.43 -18.28
N ASN A 10 0.08 4.52 -18.47
CA ASN A 10 -0.24 3.12 -18.77
C ASN A 10 0.85 2.08 -18.45
N HIS A 11 2.02 2.47 -17.95
CA HIS A 11 3.14 1.53 -17.78
C HIS A 11 3.73 1.60 -16.38
N TRP A 12 4.00 0.42 -15.80
CA TRP A 12 4.62 0.27 -14.49
C TRP A 12 6.07 -0.19 -14.61
N LEU A 13 6.95 0.48 -13.89
CA LEU A 13 8.39 0.24 -13.83
C LEU A 13 8.83 -0.14 -12.42
N SER A 14 9.99 -0.79 -12.33
CA SER A 14 10.61 -1.17 -11.06
C SER A 14 11.82 -0.30 -10.76
N LEU A 15 11.93 0.17 -9.51
CA LEU A 15 13.12 0.82 -9.00
C LEU A 15 13.54 0.21 -7.67
N VAL A 16 14.84 -0.01 -7.49
CA VAL A 16 15.44 -0.32 -6.18
C VAL A 16 16.58 0.66 -5.91
N ILE A 17 16.49 1.37 -4.79
CA ILE A 17 17.57 2.23 -4.30
C ILE A 17 18.34 1.47 -3.23
N ASP A 18 19.57 1.09 -3.54
CA ASP A 18 20.53 0.53 -2.58
C ASP A 18 21.39 1.67 -2.01
N GLY A 19 21.07 2.06 -0.77
CA GLY A 19 21.80 3.12 -0.06
C GLY A 19 23.20 2.72 0.37
N SER A 20 23.49 1.42 0.51
CA SER A 20 24.80 0.92 0.93
C SER A 20 25.76 0.80 -0.25
N GLY A 21 25.28 0.31 -1.39
CA GLY A 21 26.05 0.22 -2.64
C GLY A 21 25.99 1.47 -3.52
N HIS A 22 25.28 2.52 -3.10
CA HIS A 22 25.08 3.75 -3.87
C HIS A 22 24.61 3.46 -5.31
N THR A 23 23.66 2.53 -5.44
CA THR A 23 23.19 2.03 -6.73
C THR A 23 21.68 2.17 -6.84
N ILE A 24 21.20 2.59 -8.00
CA ILE A 24 19.78 2.60 -8.37
C ILE A 24 19.59 1.51 -9.43
N TYR A 25 18.84 0.48 -9.08
CA TYR A 25 18.46 -0.56 -10.03
C TYR A 25 17.15 -0.22 -10.71
N PHE A 26 17.11 -0.32 -12.03
CA PHE A 26 15.96 -0.02 -12.88
C PHE A 26 15.49 -1.24 -13.68
N GLY A 27 14.21 -1.57 -13.58
CA GLY A 27 13.61 -2.69 -14.32
C GLY A 27 12.42 -2.26 -15.15
N ASP A 28 12.44 -2.63 -16.43
CA ASP A 28 11.33 -2.48 -17.37
C ASP A 28 10.98 -3.83 -18.01
N SER A 29 9.74 -4.28 -17.84
CA SER A 29 9.26 -5.51 -18.44
C SER A 29 9.15 -5.45 -19.97
N PHE A 30 9.17 -4.29 -20.62
CA PHE A 30 9.32 -4.19 -22.08
C PHE A 30 10.77 -4.39 -22.56
N GLY A 31 11.72 -4.51 -21.65
CA GLY A 31 13.13 -4.73 -21.96
C GLY A 31 13.92 -3.45 -22.23
N CYS A 32 13.41 -2.28 -21.82
CA CYS A 32 14.23 -1.08 -21.80
C CYS A 32 15.30 -1.22 -20.71
N HIS A 33 16.56 -0.99 -21.08
CA HIS A 33 17.68 -1.05 -20.14
C HIS A 33 18.00 0.31 -19.52
N GLU A 34 17.41 1.38 -20.04
CA GLU A 34 17.63 2.75 -19.59
C GLU A 34 16.35 3.32 -18.98
N ALA A 35 16.49 3.94 -17.82
CA ALA A 35 15.41 4.66 -17.18
C ALA A 35 15.12 5.96 -17.95
N PRO A 36 13.85 6.38 -18.09
CA PRO A 36 13.53 7.67 -18.70
C PRO A 36 14.17 8.83 -17.92
N ASP A 37 14.70 9.84 -18.63
CA ASP A 37 15.35 11.02 -18.03
C ASP A 37 14.51 11.69 -16.95
N SER A 38 13.18 11.72 -17.13
CA SER A 38 12.25 12.29 -16.16
C SER A 38 12.25 11.55 -14.82
N ILE A 39 12.38 10.22 -14.85
CA ILE A 39 12.56 9.40 -13.65
C ILE A 39 13.95 9.63 -13.07
N CYS A 40 14.99 9.64 -13.92
CA CYS A 40 16.37 9.84 -13.47
C CYS A 40 16.50 11.14 -12.68
N HIS A 41 16.08 12.26 -13.28
CA HIS A 41 16.12 13.57 -12.64
C HIS A 41 15.28 13.64 -11.35
N ALA A 42 14.10 13.02 -11.32
CA ALA A 42 13.25 13.04 -10.14
C ALA A 42 13.88 12.28 -8.97
N VAL A 43 14.46 11.10 -9.23
CA VAL A 43 15.12 10.28 -8.21
C VAL A 43 16.41 10.96 -7.73
N GLU A 44 17.22 11.49 -8.65
CA GLU A 44 18.47 12.19 -8.32
C GLU A 44 18.21 13.47 -7.52
N TRP A 45 17.21 14.26 -7.92
CA TRP A 45 16.77 15.44 -7.16
C TRP A 45 16.36 15.06 -5.73
N TRP A 46 15.55 14.00 -5.59
CA TRP A 46 15.14 13.55 -4.26
C TRP A 46 16.33 13.05 -3.43
N LEU A 47 17.23 12.27 -4.02
CA LEU A 47 18.43 11.77 -3.32
C LEU A 47 19.37 12.90 -2.89
N ALA A 48 19.55 13.93 -3.71
CA ALA A 48 20.39 15.08 -3.40
C ALA A 48 19.94 15.85 -2.15
N LEU A 49 18.65 15.76 -1.78
CA LEU A 49 18.13 16.34 -0.53
C LEU A 49 18.49 15.53 0.72
N HIS A 50 18.87 14.26 0.56
CA HIS A 50 19.10 13.33 1.67
C HIS A 50 20.56 12.92 1.82
N THR A 51 21.36 13.02 0.76
CA THR A 51 22.77 12.63 0.77
C THR A 51 23.57 13.36 -0.33
N PRO A 52 24.84 13.72 -0.07
CA PRO A 52 25.73 14.29 -1.09
C PRO A 52 26.34 13.22 -2.01
N VAL A 53 26.09 11.92 -1.74
CA VAL A 53 26.68 10.82 -2.50
C VAL A 53 25.94 10.62 -3.81
N LEU A 54 26.70 10.46 -4.90
CA LEU A 54 26.16 10.14 -6.21
C LEU A 54 25.84 8.64 -6.30
N PHE A 55 24.72 8.34 -6.95
CA PHE A 55 24.28 6.98 -7.19
C PHE A 55 24.53 6.58 -8.65
N VAL A 56 24.79 5.30 -8.89
CA VAL A 56 24.98 4.75 -10.23
C VAL A 56 23.74 3.97 -10.64
N TRP A 57 23.26 4.19 -11.87
CA TRP A 57 22.14 3.44 -12.43
C TRP A 57 22.60 2.08 -12.95
N GLN A 58 21.86 1.02 -12.62
CA GLN A 58 22.12 -0.34 -13.07
C GLN A 58 20.82 -1.04 -13.50
N PRO A 59 20.89 -2.04 -14.38
CA PRO A 59 19.72 -2.83 -14.75
C PRO A 59 19.27 -3.71 -13.57
N LEU A 60 17.95 -3.76 -13.36
CA LEU A 60 17.27 -4.70 -12.47
C LEU A 60 16.81 -5.91 -13.30
N ALA A 61 17.05 -7.11 -12.79
CA ALA A 61 16.54 -8.32 -13.42
C ALA A 61 15.00 -8.29 -13.43
N CYS A 62 14.40 -8.40 -14.62
CA CYS A 62 12.96 -8.30 -14.82
C CYS A 62 12.53 -9.24 -15.94
N THR A 63 11.40 -9.91 -15.75
CA THR A 63 10.78 -10.75 -16.78
C THR A 63 10.29 -9.87 -17.93
N ARG A 64 10.64 -10.26 -19.17
CA ARG A 64 10.13 -9.60 -20.36
C ARG A 64 8.65 -9.96 -20.57
N GLN A 65 7.80 -8.94 -20.62
CA GLN A 65 6.39 -9.08 -20.95
C GLN A 65 6.17 -9.18 -22.46
N GLN A 66 5.06 -9.81 -22.84
CA GLN A 66 4.61 -9.95 -24.23
C GLN A 66 3.24 -9.31 -24.49
N ASP A 67 2.64 -8.70 -23.45
CA ASP A 67 1.35 -8.01 -23.53
C ASP A 67 1.41 -6.57 -23.01
N GLN A 68 0.25 -5.93 -22.86
CA GLN A 68 0.11 -4.53 -22.50
C GLN A 68 -0.32 -4.29 -21.05
N TYR A 69 -0.44 -5.32 -20.20
CA TYR A 69 -1.06 -5.19 -18.88
C TYR A 69 -0.31 -5.90 -17.75
N LEU A 70 0.65 -6.76 -18.04
CA LEU A 70 1.42 -7.48 -17.02
C LEU A 70 2.45 -6.62 -16.28
N CYS A 71 2.80 -5.44 -16.81
CA CYS A 71 3.80 -4.55 -16.23
C CYS A 71 3.61 -4.29 -14.73
N GLY A 72 2.37 -4.19 -14.24
CA GLY A 72 2.09 -4.00 -12.81
C GLY A 72 2.58 -5.16 -11.94
N ILE A 73 2.32 -6.40 -12.35
CA ILE A 73 2.72 -7.59 -11.57
C ILE A 73 4.20 -7.88 -11.75
N LEU A 74 4.71 -7.73 -12.98
CA LEU A 74 6.12 -7.98 -13.27
C LEU A 74 7.02 -6.94 -12.58
N ALA A 75 6.58 -5.70 -12.43
CA ALA A 75 7.32 -4.69 -11.70
C ALA A 75 7.46 -5.06 -10.21
N VAL A 76 6.35 -5.47 -9.58
CA VAL A 76 6.38 -5.92 -8.18
C VAL A 76 7.22 -7.19 -8.02
N ASN A 77 7.10 -8.15 -8.95
CA ASN A 77 7.91 -9.38 -8.93
C ASN A 77 9.40 -9.10 -9.05
N ALA A 78 9.82 -8.17 -9.93
CA ALA A 78 11.23 -7.80 -10.06
C ALA A 78 11.81 -7.21 -8.76
N ILE A 79 11.04 -6.34 -8.09
CA ILE A 79 11.42 -5.79 -6.77
C ILE A 79 11.50 -6.89 -5.72
N ALA A 80 10.50 -7.76 -5.63
CA ALA A 80 10.46 -8.86 -4.67
C ALA A 80 11.61 -9.86 -4.89
N HIS A 81 11.89 -10.19 -6.15
CA HIS A 81 13.00 -11.05 -6.55
C HIS A 81 14.35 -10.47 -6.14
N HIS A 82 14.55 -9.17 -6.30
CA HIS A 82 15.80 -8.53 -5.91
C HIS A 82 16.11 -8.68 -4.41
N PHE A 83 15.10 -8.55 -3.55
CA PHE A 83 15.30 -8.69 -2.10
C PHE A 83 15.32 -10.14 -1.62
N LEU A 84 14.54 -11.01 -2.24
CA LEU A 84 14.26 -12.37 -1.76
C LEU A 84 14.18 -13.36 -2.94
N PRO A 85 15.29 -13.59 -3.67
CA PRO A 85 15.27 -14.31 -4.95
C PRO A 85 14.84 -15.77 -4.82
N GLU A 86 15.12 -16.42 -3.69
CA GLU A 86 14.72 -17.80 -3.41
C GLU A 86 13.23 -17.95 -3.14
N THR A 87 12.59 -16.91 -2.57
CA THR A 87 11.16 -16.91 -2.24
C THR A 87 10.32 -16.43 -3.42
N TYR A 88 10.82 -15.43 -4.15
CA TYR A 88 10.15 -14.82 -5.29
C TYR A 88 11.03 -14.95 -6.53
N PRO A 89 11.03 -16.11 -7.20
CA PRO A 89 11.72 -16.23 -8.49
C PRO A 89 11.08 -15.28 -9.51
N LEU A 90 11.87 -14.87 -10.51
CA LEU A 90 11.32 -14.14 -11.65
C LEU A 90 10.27 -15.01 -12.35
N LEU A 91 9.11 -14.41 -12.63
CA LEU A 91 8.05 -15.11 -13.34
C LEU A 91 8.53 -15.53 -14.72
N LEU A 92 8.18 -16.73 -15.15
CA LEU A 92 8.50 -17.17 -16.51
C LEU A 92 7.64 -16.39 -17.52
N PRO A 93 8.17 -16.05 -18.70
CA PRO A 93 7.41 -15.41 -19.77
C PRO A 93 6.50 -16.44 -20.49
N ASP A 94 5.77 -17.23 -19.70
CA ASP A 94 4.80 -18.24 -20.13
C ASP A 94 3.40 -17.78 -19.75
N CYS A 95 2.44 -17.87 -20.68
CA CYS A 95 1.09 -17.34 -20.47
C CYS A 95 0.38 -18.02 -19.28
N ASN A 96 0.53 -19.33 -19.11
CA ASN A 96 -0.12 -20.04 -18.02
C ASN A 96 0.49 -19.67 -16.66
N ALA A 97 1.82 -19.55 -16.59
CA ALA A 97 2.51 -19.10 -15.38
C ALA A 97 2.10 -17.67 -15.00
N LEU A 98 2.02 -16.77 -15.98
CA LEU A 98 1.65 -15.38 -15.76
C LEU A 98 0.18 -15.23 -15.37
N ASP A 99 -0.74 -15.94 -16.01
CA ASP A 99 -2.16 -15.92 -15.62
C ASP A 99 -2.39 -16.53 -14.23
N GLY A 100 -1.67 -17.60 -13.90
CA GLY A 100 -1.64 -18.16 -12.54
C GLY A 100 -1.17 -17.13 -11.51
N ALA A 101 -0.07 -16.42 -11.80
CA ALA A 101 0.45 -15.37 -10.92
C ALA A 101 -0.53 -14.20 -10.78
N ARG A 102 -1.16 -13.76 -11.87
CA ARG A 102 -2.22 -12.73 -11.84
C ARG A 102 -3.37 -13.13 -10.93
N MET A 103 -3.84 -14.37 -11.05
CA MET A 103 -4.93 -14.88 -10.24
C MET A 103 -4.54 -14.92 -8.75
N GLN A 104 -3.35 -15.39 -8.42
CA GLN A 104 -2.83 -15.42 -7.05
C GLN A 104 -2.70 -14.01 -6.46
N PHE A 105 -2.19 -13.05 -7.23
CA PHE A 105 -2.15 -11.64 -6.82
C PHE A 105 -3.55 -11.08 -6.59
N GLY A 106 -4.50 -11.37 -7.48
CA GLY A 106 -5.90 -10.96 -7.33
C GLY A 106 -6.53 -11.50 -6.04
N VAL A 107 -6.35 -12.79 -5.75
CA VAL A 107 -6.80 -13.42 -4.50
C VAL A 107 -6.16 -12.74 -3.29
N ALA A 108 -4.85 -12.49 -3.32
CA ALA A 108 -4.14 -11.84 -2.22
C ALA A 108 -4.66 -10.40 -1.95
N ILE A 109 -4.97 -9.65 -3.01
CA ILE A 109 -5.57 -8.31 -2.90
C ILE A 109 -6.97 -8.39 -2.29
N ILE A 110 -7.80 -9.33 -2.74
CA ILE A 110 -9.15 -9.55 -2.19
C ILE A 110 -9.04 -9.91 -0.70
N ASP A 111 -8.18 -10.84 -0.33
CA ASP A 111 -7.97 -11.25 1.06
C ASP A 111 -7.44 -10.10 1.93
N ALA A 112 -6.54 -9.26 1.41
CA ALA A 112 -6.08 -8.07 2.11
C ALA A 112 -7.22 -7.05 2.32
N HIS A 113 -8.07 -6.88 1.31
CA HIS A 113 -9.24 -5.99 1.39
C HIS A 113 -10.25 -6.49 2.42
N LEU A 114 -10.59 -7.79 2.41
CA LEU A 114 -11.49 -8.42 3.37
C LEU A 114 -10.97 -8.33 4.81
N ARG A 115 -9.65 -8.51 5.02
CA ARG A 115 -9.01 -8.30 6.32
C ARG A 115 -9.11 -6.85 6.80
N THR A 116 -9.02 -5.88 5.89
CA THR A 116 -9.17 -4.46 6.24
C THR A 116 -10.62 -4.11 6.60
N LEU A 117 -11.60 -4.66 5.86
CA LEU A 117 -13.02 -4.42 6.13
C LEU A 117 -13.52 -5.09 7.40
N SER A 118 -13.10 -6.33 7.68
CA SER A 118 -13.47 -7.06 8.90
C SER A 118 -13.01 -6.33 10.17
N VAL A 119 -11.82 -5.73 10.16
CA VAL A 119 -11.34 -4.85 11.24
C VAL A 119 -12.24 -3.61 11.39
N ARG A 120 -12.65 -2.98 10.27
CA ARG A 120 -13.50 -1.79 10.32
C ARG A 120 -14.90 -2.09 10.84
N ILE A 121 -15.53 -3.18 10.42
CA ILE A 121 -16.86 -3.58 10.92
C ILE A 121 -16.79 -3.87 12.43
N SER A 122 -15.72 -4.53 12.89
CA SER A 122 -15.52 -4.79 14.32
C SER A 122 -15.33 -3.49 15.11
N PHE A 123 -14.60 -2.52 14.56
CA PHE A 123 -14.40 -1.21 15.21
C PHE A 123 -15.69 -0.38 15.25
N PHE A 124 -16.48 -0.36 14.16
CA PHE A 124 -17.80 0.29 14.14
C PHE A 124 -18.77 -0.37 15.11
N ALA A 125 -18.83 -1.71 15.17
CA ALA A 125 -19.69 -2.43 16.10
C ALA A 125 -19.32 -2.16 17.58
N ILE A 126 -18.02 -2.06 17.90
CA ILE A 126 -17.56 -1.71 19.26
C ILE A 126 -17.89 -0.24 19.57
N CYS A 127 -17.68 0.69 18.64
CA CYS A 127 -18.05 2.10 18.82
C CYS A 127 -19.55 2.28 19.02
N ASP A 128 -20.39 1.60 18.24
CA ASP A 128 -21.84 1.66 18.36
C ASP A 128 -22.32 1.04 19.67
N TYR A 129 -21.74 -0.08 20.09
CA TYR A 129 -22.05 -0.69 21.39
C TYR A 129 -21.67 0.23 22.57
N LEU A 130 -20.49 0.86 22.51
CA LEU A 130 -20.04 1.80 23.54
C LEU A 130 -20.85 3.11 23.54
N LEU A 131 -21.29 3.59 22.36
CA LEU A 131 -22.17 4.75 22.26
C LEU A 131 -23.55 4.44 22.82
N MET A 132 -24.08 3.24 22.54
CA MET A 132 -25.36 2.75 23.06
C MET A 132 -25.32 2.57 24.59
N LEU A 133 -24.22 2.09 25.15
CA LEU A 133 -24.04 2.00 26.60
C LEU A 133 -23.95 3.39 27.27
N ARG A 134 -23.33 4.37 26.60
CA ARG A 134 -23.27 5.75 27.12
C ARG A 134 -24.63 6.45 27.09
N THR A 135 -25.42 6.27 26.04
CA THR A 135 -26.79 6.79 25.99
C THR A 135 -27.70 6.09 26.99
N ALA A 136 -27.56 4.77 27.19
CA ALA A 136 -28.28 4.04 28.22
C ALA A 136 -27.96 4.54 29.64
N ASP A 137 -26.67 4.80 29.96
CA ASP A 137 -26.27 5.37 31.26
C ASP A 137 -26.81 6.79 31.47
N GLN A 138 -26.81 7.64 30.42
CA GLN A 138 -27.40 8.98 30.50
C GLN A 138 -28.91 8.95 30.76
N ILE A 139 -29.64 8.05 30.09
CA ILE A 139 -31.08 7.87 30.29
C ILE A 139 -31.37 7.31 31.68
N TRP A 140 -30.59 6.34 32.14
CA TRP A 140 -30.74 5.79 33.48
C TRP A 140 -30.51 6.86 34.56
N ARG A 141 -29.49 7.69 34.40
CA ARG A 141 -29.21 8.80 35.34
C ARG A 141 -30.31 9.87 35.34
N SER A 142 -30.93 10.17 34.19
CA SER A 142 -32.03 11.15 34.13
C SER A 142 -33.32 10.62 34.74
N LEU A 143 -33.55 9.30 34.68
CA LEU A 143 -34.69 8.64 35.33
C LEU A 143 -34.51 8.51 36.85
N LEU A 144 -33.27 8.47 37.35
CA LEU A 144 -32.97 8.38 38.78
C LEU A 144 -32.74 9.71 39.47
N THR A 145 -32.66 10.84 38.75
CA THR A 145 -32.64 12.17 39.38
C THR A 145 -34.04 12.52 39.87
N PRO A 146 -34.29 12.58 41.20
CA PRO A 146 -35.58 13.00 41.69
C PRO A 146 -35.82 14.47 41.32
N ALA A 147 -37.00 14.76 40.76
CA ALA A 147 -37.43 16.12 40.49
C ALA A 147 -37.36 16.95 41.79
N PRO A 148 -36.83 18.19 41.75
CA PRO A 148 -36.82 19.04 42.92
C PRO A 148 -38.27 19.29 43.34
N ILE A 149 -38.63 18.82 44.54
CA ILE A 149 -39.91 19.12 45.16
C ILE A 149 -39.94 20.63 45.43
N SER A 150 -40.68 21.38 44.62
CA SER A 150 -40.92 22.79 44.88
C SER A 150 -41.88 22.93 46.06
N CYS A 151 -41.32 23.15 47.24
CA CYS A 151 -42.08 23.55 48.41
C CYS A 151 -42.49 25.02 48.25
N ASN A 152 -43.72 25.28 47.81
CA ASN A 152 -44.31 26.60 47.84
C ASN A 152 -44.44 27.06 49.30
N ARG A 153 -43.50 27.90 49.76
CA ARG A 153 -43.70 28.77 50.93
C ARG A 153 -44.29 30.09 50.47
N LEU A 154 -45.60 30.21 50.68
CA LEU A 154 -46.33 31.46 50.76
C LEU A 154 -45.62 32.41 51.73
N ARG A 155 -45.25 33.60 51.25
CA ARG A 155 -45.08 34.79 52.08
C ARG A 155 -46.22 35.75 51.75
N VAL A 156 -47.08 35.87 52.76
CA VAL A 156 -48.09 36.89 53.09
C VAL A 156 -49.24 37.06 52.10
#